data_AF-A0A7Y9URU6-F1
#
_entry.id   AF-A0A7Y9URU6-F1
#
_cell.length_a   1.000
_cell.length_b   1.000
_cell.length_c   1.000
_cell.angle_alpha   90.00
_cell.angle_beta   90.00
_cell.angle_gamma   90.00
#
_symmetry.space_group_name_H-M   'P 1'
#
loop_
_entity.id
_entity.type
_entity.pdbx_description
1 polymer ?
#
loop_
_entity_poly.entity_id
_entity_poly.type
_entity_poly.pdbx_seq_one_letter_code
_entity_poly.pdbx_strand_id
1 'polypeptide(L)'
;MPQIMKSRRSTLIRTLWSVALACGLLAVPLTAITGTAQAEPTQNTASRYDGEGNFAALPSTPSSTWARGSKSGSFAWSYAMRVPAASSRLQPKVAIDYDSSVVDRRTPITNLQSSSVGEGFSLKESYVQRGYMTCADDGQRGKRDLCWKNDNATLVVDGVARRLVKLSTNSWRLSPNDGSRFVRLTGGPAGNKDNDKEYWRLTRPNGVRYYFGYSVIPGKRGETKSVWWVPVAGDDSGDKCHRSTFASSFCNQGWRWNLDYVVDAKGNTISYYYTPELNRYAKNGSKGGGVHYVRGGHLSRIDYGTRASQRTSARHRVTFTTANRCLHSSCPYTRTRWRDTPYEFLCASTRCGNRTAPTFFTRKRLSMVKTMNLVSGSYRTADRWILKHKMYNSSGGGSSTYPWMMWPETITHTPYVAGSSRTPQVTLRPAYYPHHSETSNDGVSSSPRILISSIKSDGRSTLIGFSTDSCRYPRPVPSKNTKRCYPVRWKDSYGAITTYWVHRWTLSHVTSEDARRVQTTTYYSYRGGRLWSRDANPLLRSDYRTWSIWRGYTSVRTREAAGN
;
A
#
# COMPACT_ATOMS: atom_id res chain seq x y z
N MET A 1 -60.46 -34.89 37.99
CA MET A 1 -61.91 -34.72 37.75
C MET A 1 -62.62 -35.78 38.60
N PRO A 2 -63.69 -35.48 39.38
CA PRO A 2 -64.47 -34.24 39.45
C PRO A 2 -64.29 -33.46 40.77
N GLN A 3 -64.85 -32.25 40.77
CA GLN A 3 -64.80 -31.22 41.81
C GLN A 3 -65.89 -31.36 42.88
N ILE A 4 -65.64 -30.82 44.08
CA ILE A 4 -66.68 -30.34 45.01
C ILE A 4 -66.29 -28.95 45.54
N MET A 5 -67.20 -27.99 45.38
CA MET A 5 -67.17 -26.62 45.92
C MET A 5 -67.56 -26.56 47.42
N LYS A 6 -67.02 -25.56 48.14
CA LYS A 6 -67.64 -24.79 49.24
C LYS A 6 -66.75 -23.55 49.50
N SER A 7 -67.14 -22.34 49.11
CA SER A 7 -68.03 -21.39 49.80
C SER A 7 -67.44 -20.77 51.08
N ARG A 8 -67.10 -19.46 51.06
CA ARG A 8 -67.88 -18.39 51.74
C ARG A 8 -67.17 -17.01 51.74
N ARG A 9 -67.97 -16.00 51.34
CA ARG A 9 -68.15 -14.63 51.90
C ARG A 9 -66.93 -13.67 51.79
N SER A 10 -67.07 -12.38 51.45
CA SER A 10 -68.16 -11.40 51.58
C SER A 10 -67.85 -10.18 50.68
N THR A 11 -68.76 -9.72 49.81
CA THR A 11 -69.70 -8.58 50.04
C THR A 11 -69.06 -7.22 49.66
N LEU A 12 -69.32 -6.72 48.43
CA LEU A 12 -70.27 -5.61 48.09
C LEU A 12 -69.58 -4.23 48.26
N ILE A 13 -69.62 -3.22 47.38
CA ILE A 13 -70.63 -2.63 46.46
C ILE A 13 -69.84 -1.65 45.53
N ARG A 14 -69.97 -1.70 44.18
CA ARG A 14 -70.90 -0.92 43.32
C ARG A 14 -70.57 0.61 43.32
N THR A 15 -70.55 1.38 42.22
CA THR A 15 -71.10 1.26 40.87
C THR A 15 -70.64 2.46 40.00
N LEU A 16 -70.50 2.21 38.68
CA LEU A 16 -70.97 2.97 37.49
C LEU A 16 -70.50 4.43 37.25
N TRP A 17 -69.67 4.68 36.22
CA TRP A 17 -69.97 5.07 34.81
C TRP A 17 -70.22 6.57 34.60
N SER A 18 -69.44 7.21 33.72
CA SER A 18 -69.94 7.72 32.41
C SER A 18 -68.87 8.54 31.67
N VAL A 19 -68.97 8.46 30.34
CA VAL A 19 -68.11 8.99 29.29
C VAL A 19 -68.51 10.42 28.92
N ALA A 20 -67.55 11.31 28.64
CA ALA A 20 -67.74 12.39 27.65
C ALA A 20 -66.39 12.96 27.15
N LEU A 21 -66.32 13.10 25.83
CA LEU A 21 -65.27 13.66 24.99
C LEU A 21 -65.05 15.17 25.23
N ALA A 22 -63.80 15.64 25.25
CA ALA A 22 -63.44 16.99 24.78
C ALA A 22 -61.96 17.06 24.40
N CYS A 23 -61.72 17.62 23.21
CA CYS A 23 -60.44 17.80 22.53
C CYS A 23 -59.71 19.07 23.03
N GLY A 24 -58.38 19.05 23.12
CA GLY A 24 -57.57 20.29 23.10
C GLY A 24 -56.33 20.32 24.00
N LEU A 25 -55.15 20.26 23.35
CA LEU A 25 -53.86 20.85 23.75
C LEU A 25 -53.29 20.51 25.14
N LEU A 26 -52.43 19.48 25.20
CA LEU A 26 -51.52 19.24 26.32
C LEU A 26 -50.12 19.81 26.02
N ALA A 27 -49.77 20.87 26.75
CA ALA A 27 -48.38 21.18 27.08
C ALA A 27 -47.89 20.16 28.13
N VAL A 28 -46.77 19.49 27.87
CA VAL A 28 -46.14 18.55 28.81
C VAL A 28 -44.96 19.25 29.50
N PRO A 29 -44.84 19.18 30.83
CA PRO A 29 -43.73 19.77 31.57
C PRO A 29 -42.46 18.91 31.47
N LEU A 30 -41.33 19.59 31.43
CA LEU A 30 -39.98 19.03 31.46
C LEU A 30 -39.77 18.25 32.77
N THR A 31 -39.57 16.92 32.68
CA THR A 31 -39.06 16.11 33.79
C THR A 31 -37.66 15.61 33.43
N ALA A 32 -36.68 15.96 34.25
CA ALA A 32 -35.29 15.57 34.07
C ALA A 32 -35.11 14.07 34.35
N ILE A 33 -34.56 13.35 33.36
CA ILE A 33 -34.04 11.98 33.54
C ILE A 33 -32.52 12.05 33.46
N THR A 34 -31.86 11.69 34.56
CA THR A 34 -30.42 11.47 34.66
C THR A 34 -30.11 9.99 34.40
N GLY A 35 -29.03 9.72 33.66
CA GLY A 35 -28.49 8.38 33.39
C GLY A 35 -29.11 7.72 32.15
N THR A 36 -28.39 7.23 31.15
CA THR A 36 -26.97 6.86 31.01
C THR A 36 -26.52 7.24 29.61
N ALA A 37 -25.41 7.97 29.47
CA ALA A 37 -24.78 8.17 28.18
C ALA A 37 -24.30 6.81 27.65
N GLN A 38 -25.12 6.17 26.81
CA GLN A 38 -24.63 5.14 25.92
C GLN A 38 -23.56 5.79 25.05
N ALA A 39 -22.31 5.40 25.28
CA ALA A 39 -21.21 5.77 24.41
C ALA A 39 -21.56 5.28 23.00
N GLU A 40 -21.95 6.22 22.14
CA GLU A 40 -22.10 5.95 20.72
C GLU A 40 -20.79 5.33 20.19
N PRO A 41 -20.87 4.30 19.31
CA PRO A 41 -19.70 3.70 18.72
C PRO A 41 -19.06 4.71 17.77
N THR A 42 -18.13 5.50 18.29
CA THR A 42 -17.31 6.43 17.49
C THR A 42 -16.76 5.70 16.27
N GLN A 43 -17.15 6.22 15.11
CA GLN A 43 -16.83 5.72 13.79
C GLN A 43 -15.33 5.42 13.60
N ASN A 44 -15.05 4.66 12.55
CA ASN A 44 -13.72 4.31 12.05
C ASN A 44 -12.97 5.53 11.46
N THR A 45 -12.98 6.69 12.13
CA THR A 45 -12.46 7.99 11.63
C THR A 45 -10.98 8.22 11.94
N ALA A 46 -10.34 7.40 12.79
CA ALA A 46 -8.94 7.62 13.19
C ALA A 46 -7.91 7.25 12.12
N SER A 47 -8.33 6.62 11.02
CA SER A 47 -7.45 6.20 9.92
C SER A 47 -8.14 6.12 8.56
N ARG A 48 -9.40 6.58 8.46
CA ARG A 48 -10.17 6.65 7.22
C ARG A 48 -10.63 8.07 6.98
N TYR A 49 -10.58 8.46 5.72
CA TYR A 49 -11.12 9.71 5.22
C TYR A 49 -12.16 9.35 4.16
N ASP A 50 -13.28 10.07 4.12
CA ASP A 50 -14.35 9.84 3.14
C ASP A 50 -13.80 9.97 1.72
N GLY A 51 -13.72 8.84 0.99
CA GLY A 51 -13.16 8.78 -0.36
C GLY A 51 -11.63 8.58 -0.47
N GLU A 52 -10.86 8.53 0.64
CA GLU A 52 -9.38 8.36 0.60
C GLU A 52 -8.85 7.07 1.27
N GLY A 53 -9.74 6.16 1.65
CA GLY A 53 -9.43 4.78 2.02
C GLY A 53 -8.77 4.61 3.39
N ASN A 54 -8.10 3.48 3.60
CA ASN A 54 -7.65 3.06 4.93
C ASN A 54 -6.14 3.23 5.10
N PHE A 55 -5.73 4.29 5.81
CA PHE A 55 -4.32 4.57 6.10
C PHE A 55 -3.75 3.77 7.26
N ALA A 56 -4.57 3.01 8.01
CA ALA A 56 -4.06 1.98 8.92
C ALA A 56 -3.58 0.73 8.15
N ALA A 57 -3.99 0.56 6.90
CA ALA A 57 -3.42 -0.47 6.05
C ALA A 57 -1.98 -0.09 5.64
N LEU A 58 -1.10 -1.09 5.66
CA LEU A 58 0.26 -0.92 5.13
C LEU A 58 0.20 -0.44 3.67
N PRO A 59 1.20 0.35 3.21
CA PRO A 59 1.26 0.82 1.84
C PRO A 59 1.15 -0.36 0.87
N SER A 60 0.40 -0.17 -0.21
CA SER A 60 0.10 -1.23 -1.16
C SER A 60 1.39 -1.79 -1.77
N THR A 61 1.58 -3.10 -1.60
CA THR A 61 2.64 -3.84 -2.27
C THR A 61 2.11 -4.37 -3.60
N PRO A 62 2.95 -4.50 -4.64
CA PRO A 62 2.69 -5.50 -5.68
C PRO A 62 2.41 -6.83 -4.97
N SER A 63 1.26 -7.46 -5.22
CA SER A 63 0.93 -8.72 -4.54
C SER A 63 1.36 -9.90 -5.40
N SER A 64 1.99 -10.89 -4.78
CA SER A 64 2.28 -12.16 -5.42
C SER A 64 1.05 -13.07 -5.53
N THR A 65 -0.05 -12.75 -4.82
CA THR A 65 -1.31 -13.51 -4.91
C THR A 65 -2.15 -13.11 -6.12
N TRP A 66 -1.89 -11.95 -6.70
CA TRP A 66 -2.49 -11.52 -7.96
C TRP A 66 -1.60 -11.96 -9.12
N ALA A 67 -2.20 -12.51 -10.17
CA ALA A 67 -1.47 -12.87 -11.38
C ALA A 67 -0.78 -11.64 -11.99
N ARG A 68 0.43 -11.84 -12.53
CA ARG A 68 1.26 -10.83 -13.23
C ARG A 68 1.72 -11.38 -14.59
N GLY A 69 2.26 -10.50 -15.44
CA GLY A 69 2.68 -10.84 -16.81
C GLY A 69 1.51 -10.76 -17.80
N SER A 70 1.72 -11.11 -19.07
CA SER A 70 0.68 -10.97 -20.12
C SER A 70 -0.67 -11.59 -19.72
N LYS A 71 -0.64 -12.75 -19.07
CA LYS A 71 -1.82 -13.47 -18.56
C LYS A 71 -2.60 -12.72 -17.48
N SER A 72 -2.01 -11.74 -16.80
CA SER A 72 -2.80 -10.91 -15.87
C SER A 72 -3.72 -9.95 -16.63
N GLY A 73 -3.39 -9.56 -17.86
CA GLY A 73 -4.03 -8.47 -18.58
C GLY A 73 -3.67 -7.07 -18.06
N SER A 74 -2.69 -6.92 -17.16
CA SER A 74 -2.19 -5.60 -16.75
C SER A 74 -1.20 -5.04 -17.77
N PHE A 75 -1.16 -3.72 -17.91
CA PHE A 75 -0.07 -3.04 -18.61
C PHE A 75 1.09 -2.80 -17.64
N ALA A 76 2.31 -3.09 -18.11
CA ALA A 76 3.53 -2.80 -17.37
C ALA A 76 4.52 -2.05 -18.26
N TRP A 77 5.23 -1.09 -17.68
CA TRP A 77 6.27 -0.31 -18.35
C TRP A 77 7.45 -0.11 -17.40
N SER A 78 8.66 0.03 -17.94
CA SER A 78 9.87 0.25 -17.14
C SER A 78 10.78 1.26 -17.83
N TYR A 79 11.23 2.25 -17.06
CA TYR A 79 12.23 3.22 -17.47
C TYR A 79 13.52 2.98 -16.66
N ALA A 80 14.50 2.36 -17.32
CA ALA A 80 15.79 2.09 -16.72
C ALA A 80 16.62 3.37 -16.63
N MET A 81 17.21 3.62 -15.46
CA MET A 81 18.17 4.70 -15.23
C MET A 81 19.56 4.07 -15.19
N ARG A 82 20.41 4.44 -16.15
CA ARG A 82 21.76 3.90 -16.24
C ARG A 82 22.58 4.27 -15.01
N VAL A 83 23.47 3.37 -14.60
CA VAL A 83 24.41 3.59 -13.50
C VAL A 83 25.83 3.41 -14.05
N PRO A 84 26.85 4.13 -13.53
CA PRO A 84 28.24 3.88 -13.89
C PRO A 84 28.64 2.42 -13.75
N ALA A 85 29.39 1.89 -14.72
CA ALA A 85 29.85 0.51 -14.65
C ALA A 85 30.81 0.32 -13.47
N ALA A 86 30.59 -0.73 -12.68
CA ALA A 86 31.53 -1.16 -11.65
C ALA A 86 32.57 -2.12 -12.24
N SER A 87 33.71 -2.27 -11.57
CA SER A 87 34.74 -3.28 -11.90
C SER A 87 34.26 -4.74 -11.73
N SER A 88 33.07 -4.94 -11.18
CA SER A 88 32.43 -6.24 -11.05
C SER A 88 31.07 -6.25 -11.76
N ARG A 89 30.55 -7.46 -12.00
CA ARG A 89 29.18 -7.63 -12.53
C ARG A 89 28.08 -7.28 -11.51
N LEU A 90 28.44 -7.07 -10.24
CA LEU A 90 27.49 -6.70 -9.19
C LEU A 90 27.19 -5.19 -9.24
N GLN A 91 26.06 -4.84 -9.85
CA GLN A 91 25.59 -3.47 -10.02
C GLN A 91 24.10 -3.34 -9.67
N PRO A 92 23.66 -2.19 -9.12
CA PRO A 92 22.26 -1.98 -8.80
C PRO A 92 21.43 -1.78 -10.08
N LYS A 93 20.21 -2.32 -10.08
CA LYS A 93 19.20 -2.02 -11.11
C LYS A 93 18.34 -0.87 -10.62
N VAL A 94 18.48 0.31 -11.24
CA VAL A 94 17.69 1.49 -10.92
C VAL A 94 16.68 1.71 -12.04
N ALA A 95 15.40 1.68 -11.73
CA ALA A 95 14.34 1.89 -12.71
C ALA A 95 13.06 2.44 -12.06
N ILE A 96 12.28 3.17 -12.84
CA ILE A 96 10.87 3.46 -12.54
C ILE A 96 10.03 2.42 -13.26
N ASP A 97 9.19 1.70 -12.53
CA ASP A 97 8.24 0.75 -13.11
C ASP A 97 6.82 1.30 -13.00
N TYR A 98 5.96 0.96 -13.95
CA TYR A 98 4.52 1.15 -13.91
C TYR A 98 3.82 -0.22 -13.96
N ASP A 99 2.75 -0.40 -13.19
CA ASP A 99 1.89 -1.58 -13.23
C ASP A 99 0.42 -1.17 -13.02
N SER A 100 -0.42 -1.31 -14.06
CA SER A 100 -1.82 -0.90 -13.99
C SER A 100 -2.62 -1.67 -12.94
N SER A 101 -2.21 -2.90 -12.60
CA SER A 101 -2.91 -3.71 -11.59
C SER A 101 -2.81 -3.15 -10.17
N VAL A 102 -1.80 -2.31 -9.90
CA VAL A 102 -1.67 -1.63 -8.60
C VAL A 102 -2.80 -0.62 -8.42
N VAL A 103 -3.22 0.07 -9.49
CA VAL A 103 -4.32 1.05 -9.46
C VAL A 103 -5.66 0.34 -9.26
N ASP A 104 -5.91 -0.76 -9.97
CA ASP A 104 -7.15 -1.53 -9.83
C ASP A 104 -7.39 -2.03 -8.40
N ARG A 105 -6.33 -2.24 -7.61
CA ARG A 105 -6.39 -2.73 -6.22
C ARG A 105 -6.64 -1.66 -5.17
N ARG A 106 -6.72 -0.39 -5.56
CA ARG A 106 -6.89 0.73 -4.64
C ARG A 106 -8.34 0.89 -4.22
N THR A 107 -8.72 0.16 -3.18
CA THR A 107 -10.07 0.09 -2.64
C THR A 107 -10.15 0.74 -1.25
N PRO A 108 -11.35 1.05 -0.71
CA PRO A 108 -11.51 1.68 0.60
C PRO A 108 -10.86 0.93 1.78
N ILE A 109 -10.57 -0.37 1.64
CA ILE A 109 -9.89 -1.18 2.67
C ILE A 109 -8.37 -1.17 2.54
N THR A 110 -7.84 -0.61 1.46
CA THR A 110 -6.40 -0.50 1.20
C THR A 110 -5.92 0.94 1.42
N ASN A 111 -4.59 1.08 1.48
CA ASN A 111 -3.94 2.37 1.46
C ASN A 111 -4.05 2.99 0.06
N LEU A 112 -4.75 4.13 -0.09
CA LEU A 112 -5.00 4.74 -1.40
C LEU A 112 -3.93 5.74 -1.85
N GLN A 113 -2.94 6.04 -1.01
CA GLN A 113 -1.87 6.96 -1.41
C GLN A 113 -0.95 6.33 -2.48
N SER A 114 -0.68 7.11 -3.52
CA SER A 114 0.25 6.75 -4.58
C SER A 114 1.69 6.63 -4.06
N SER A 115 2.56 5.91 -4.77
CA SER A 115 3.96 5.79 -4.35
C SER A 115 4.65 7.16 -4.30
N SER A 116 5.91 7.19 -3.88
CA SER A 116 6.74 8.41 -4.00
C SER A 116 6.95 8.87 -5.45
N VAL A 117 6.74 7.98 -6.44
CA VAL A 117 6.83 8.30 -7.87
C VAL A 117 5.47 8.71 -8.45
N GLY A 118 4.37 8.17 -7.92
CA GLY A 118 3.00 8.52 -8.31
C GLY A 118 2.12 7.31 -8.59
N GLU A 119 0.93 7.56 -9.12
CA GLU A 119 -0.14 6.56 -9.23
C GLU A 119 0.21 5.48 -10.25
N GLY A 120 0.19 4.22 -9.82
CA GLY A 120 0.62 3.07 -10.64
C GLY A 120 2.14 2.96 -10.86
N PHE A 121 2.91 4.02 -10.58
CA PHE A 121 4.37 4.02 -10.68
C PHE A 121 5.04 3.60 -9.37
N SER A 122 6.25 3.07 -9.45
CA SER A 122 7.10 2.77 -8.30
C SER A 122 8.57 2.82 -8.68
N LEU A 123 9.46 3.02 -7.70
CA LEU A 123 10.87 2.73 -7.87
C LEU A 123 11.07 1.21 -7.77
N LYS A 124 12.00 0.66 -8.57
CA LYS A 124 12.40 -0.75 -8.49
C LYS A 124 13.07 -1.04 -7.15
N GLU A 125 12.27 -1.47 -6.18
CA GLU A 125 12.71 -1.74 -4.80
C GLU A 125 12.71 -3.24 -4.48
N SER A 126 13.44 -3.61 -3.44
CA SER A 126 13.41 -4.96 -2.86
C SER A 126 13.21 -4.86 -1.35
N TYR A 127 12.28 -5.64 -0.81
CA TYR A 127 11.95 -5.63 0.61
C TYR A 127 11.20 -6.90 1.02
N VAL A 128 11.23 -7.20 2.32
CA VAL A 128 10.31 -8.13 2.98
C VAL A 128 9.28 -7.29 3.72
N GLN A 129 7.99 -7.64 3.60
CA GLN A 129 6.92 -6.97 4.34
C GLN A 129 6.10 -8.01 5.10
N ARG A 130 5.74 -7.67 6.34
CA ARG A 130 4.87 -8.46 7.22
C ARG A 130 3.59 -7.68 7.46
N GLY A 131 2.45 -8.34 7.35
CA GLY A 131 1.15 -7.78 7.68
C GLY A 131 0.74 -8.07 9.12
N TYR A 132 -0.15 -7.24 9.65
CA TYR A 132 -0.77 -7.37 10.97
C TYR A 132 -2.27 -7.16 10.85
N MET A 133 -3.03 -7.73 11.79
CA MET A 133 -4.45 -7.43 11.96
C MET A 133 -4.61 -6.28 12.96
N THR A 134 -5.77 -5.60 12.96
CA THR A 134 -6.08 -4.68 14.06
C THR A 134 -6.48 -5.47 15.29
N CYS A 135 -6.07 -5.03 16.49
CA CYS A 135 -6.45 -5.71 17.72
C CYS A 135 -7.98 -5.75 17.92
N ALA A 136 -8.71 -4.74 17.44
CA ALA A 136 -10.17 -4.74 17.45
C ALA A 136 -10.78 -5.85 16.59
N ASP A 137 -10.18 -6.17 15.44
CA ASP A 137 -10.61 -7.31 14.62
C ASP A 137 -10.13 -8.65 15.20
N ASP A 138 -9.16 -8.63 16.12
CA ASP A 138 -8.64 -9.80 16.84
C ASP A 138 -9.33 -10.05 18.21
N GLY A 139 -10.37 -9.28 18.52
CA GLY A 139 -11.19 -9.47 19.73
C GLY A 139 -10.97 -8.42 20.83
N GLN A 140 -9.94 -7.58 20.73
CA GLN A 140 -9.67 -6.49 21.67
C GLN A 140 -10.51 -5.25 21.34
N ARG A 141 -11.78 -5.26 21.77
CA ARG A 141 -12.75 -4.17 21.49
C ARG A 141 -12.17 -2.79 21.81
N GLY A 142 -12.31 -1.86 20.86
CA GLY A 142 -11.84 -0.48 21.00
C GLY A 142 -10.33 -0.26 20.86
N LYS A 143 -9.52 -1.32 20.70
CA LYS A 143 -8.07 -1.22 20.50
C LYS A 143 -7.75 -1.20 19.01
N ARG A 144 -7.33 -0.04 18.50
CA ARG A 144 -6.98 0.15 17.08
C ARG A 144 -5.47 -0.01 16.82
N ASP A 145 -4.75 -0.53 17.80
CA ASP A 145 -3.38 -1.02 17.67
C ASP A 145 -3.29 -2.19 16.67
N LEU A 146 -2.07 -2.54 16.27
CA LEU A 146 -1.81 -3.73 15.47
C LEU A 146 -1.56 -4.93 16.40
N CYS A 147 -2.18 -6.05 16.11
CA CYS A 147 -2.01 -7.31 16.82
C CYS A 147 -1.32 -8.35 15.95
N TRP A 148 -0.51 -9.17 16.62
CA TRP A 148 0.13 -10.32 16.03
C TRP A 148 -0.90 -11.43 15.86
N LYS A 149 -1.21 -11.84 14.63
CA LYS A 149 -2.12 -12.98 14.40
C LYS A 149 -1.39 -14.25 14.01
N ASN A 150 -0.43 -14.13 13.10
CA ASN A 150 0.33 -15.26 12.60
C ASN A 150 1.65 -14.81 11.98
N ASP A 151 2.58 -15.75 11.91
CA ASP A 151 3.85 -15.53 11.23
C ASP A 151 3.63 -15.51 9.70
N ASN A 152 3.82 -14.34 9.10
CA ASN A 152 3.58 -14.10 7.68
C ASN A 152 4.66 -13.17 7.10
N ALA A 153 4.95 -13.32 5.81
CA ALA A 153 5.84 -12.42 5.10
C ALA A 153 5.58 -12.48 3.59
N THR A 154 5.76 -11.34 2.93
CA THR A 154 5.81 -11.22 1.47
C THR A 154 7.16 -10.66 1.06
N LEU A 155 7.79 -11.29 0.05
CA LEU A 155 9.04 -10.82 -0.52
C LEU A 155 8.76 -10.06 -1.82
N VAL A 156 9.37 -8.89 -1.97
CA VAL A 156 9.51 -8.17 -3.23
C VAL A 156 11.00 -8.13 -3.57
N VAL A 157 11.37 -8.58 -4.76
CA VAL A 157 12.74 -8.47 -5.29
C VAL A 157 12.69 -7.85 -6.66
N ASP A 158 13.51 -6.82 -6.87
CA ASP A 158 13.61 -6.07 -8.12
C ASP A 158 12.22 -5.59 -8.63
N GLY A 159 11.38 -5.08 -7.72
CA GLY A 159 10.02 -4.61 -8.02
C GLY A 159 8.98 -5.73 -8.20
N VAL A 160 9.38 -7.00 -8.08
CA VAL A 160 8.52 -8.15 -8.32
C VAL A 160 8.21 -8.90 -7.02
N ALA A 161 6.94 -8.98 -6.68
CA ALA A 161 6.48 -9.78 -5.57
C ALA A 161 6.61 -11.28 -5.84
N ARG A 162 7.04 -12.02 -4.83
CA ARG A 162 7.16 -13.47 -4.81
C ARG A 162 6.40 -14.01 -3.60
N ARG A 163 5.74 -15.16 -3.78
CA ARG A 163 5.08 -15.84 -2.66
C ARG A 163 6.14 -16.55 -1.85
N LEU A 164 6.11 -16.34 -0.54
CA LEU A 164 6.91 -17.09 0.42
C LEU A 164 6.08 -18.23 1.00
N VAL A 165 6.68 -19.41 1.08
CA VAL A 165 6.10 -20.58 1.73
C VAL A 165 7.01 -20.92 2.91
N LYS A 166 6.45 -20.93 4.11
CA LYS A 166 7.17 -21.30 5.33
C LYS A 166 7.45 -22.80 5.31
N LEU A 167 8.69 -23.19 5.59
CA LEU A 167 9.12 -24.59 5.72
C LEU A 167 9.33 -24.97 7.18
N SER A 168 9.89 -24.06 7.96
CA SER A 168 10.08 -24.18 9.41
C SER A 168 10.10 -22.79 10.03
N THR A 169 10.38 -22.69 11.34
CA THR A 169 10.45 -21.41 12.07
C THR A 169 11.30 -20.36 11.34
N ASN A 170 12.49 -20.74 10.85
CA ASN A 170 13.44 -19.80 10.25
C ASN A 170 13.72 -20.07 8.76
N SER A 171 13.09 -21.06 8.15
CA SER A 171 13.32 -21.46 6.76
C SER A 171 12.08 -21.26 5.89
N TRP A 172 12.30 -20.66 4.72
CA TRP A 172 11.26 -20.27 3.77
C TRP A 172 11.70 -20.57 2.34
N ARG A 173 10.72 -20.76 1.45
CA ARG A 173 10.96 -21.02 0.02
C ARG A 173 10.11 -20.10 -0.85
N LEU A 174 10.67 -19.72 -2.01
CA LEU A 174 9.92 -19.00 -3.04
C LEU A 174 8.93 -19.94 -3.76
N SER A 175 7.82 -19.38 -4.21
CA SER A 175 6.87 -20.03 -5.11
C SER A 175 6.67 -19.15 -6.35
N PRO A 176 7.04 -19.60 -7.56
CA PRO A 176 7.72 -20.88 -7.86
C PRO A 176 9.13 -20.95 -7.24
N ASN A 177 9.62 -22.17 -7.02
CA ASN A 177 10.95 -22.40 -6.48
C ASN A 177 12.01 -22.16 -7.57
N ASP A 178 13.00 -21.33 -7.29
CA ASP A 178 14.12 -21.02 -8.20
C ASP A 178 15.47 -21.51 -7.65
N GLY A 179 15.45 -22.37 -6.64
CA GLY A 179 16.64 -22.87 -5.95
C GLY A 179 17.22 -21.90 -4.93
N SER A 180 16.64 -20.71 -4.74
CA SER A 180 17.10 -19.78 -3.72
C SER A 180 16.74 -20.26 -2.31
N ARG A 181 17.69 -20.08 -1.38
CA ARG A 181 17.45 -20.30 0.06
C ARG A 181 17.04 -18.99 0.72
N PHE A 182 15.89 -18.97 1.37
CA PHE A 182 15.40 -17.79 2.10
C PHE A 182 15.28 -18.10 3.60
N VAL A 183 15.98 -17.33 4.42
CA VAL A 183 16.02 -17.54 5.88
C VAL A 183 15.66 -16.28 6.64
N ARG A 184 14.97 -16.47 7.75
CA ARG A 184 14.76 -15.46 8.80
C ARG A 184 15.83 -15.65 9.88
N LEU A 185 16.38 -14.54 10.36
CA LEU A 185 17.44 -14.50 11.35
C LEU A 185 17.08 -13.45 12.42
N THR A 186 17.59 -13.63 13.64
CA THR A 186 17.41 -12.70 14.78
C THR A 186 18.78 -12.41 15.41
N GLY A 187 18.84 -11.50 16.36
CA GLY A 187 20.11 -11.10 16.99
C GLY A 187 21.02 -10.28 16.06
N GLY A 188 20.44 -9.62 15.05
CA GLY A 188 21.16 -8.75 14.13
C GLY A 188 21.87 -7.56 14.82
N PRO A 189 22.57 -6.71 14.04
CA PRO A 189 23.30 -5.57 14.57
C PRO A 189 22.40 -4.55 15.31
N ALA A 190 22.99 -3.78 16.23
CA ALA A 190 22.27 -2.90 17.16
C ALA A 190 21.37 -1.82 16.52
N GLY A 191 21.60 -1.44 15.26
CA GLY A 191 20.79 -0.43 14.56
C GLY A 191 19.37 -0.89 14.17
N ASN A 192 19.07 -2.19 14.28
CA ASN A 192 17.73 -2.71 14.02
C ASN A 192 16.84 -2.59 15.27
N LYS A 193 15.75 -1.81 15.16
CA LYS A 193 14.81 -1.53 16.26
C LYS A 193 13.63 -2.50 16.38
N ASP A 194 13.60 -3.54 15.56
CA ASP A 194 12.78 -4.71 15.81
C ASP A 194 13.19 -5.38 17.15
N ASN A 195 12.22 -5.92 17.91
CA ASN A 195 12.41 -6.39 19.27
C ASN A 195 13.48 -7.49 19.41
N ASP A 196 13.56 -8.40 18.44
CA ASP A 196 14.54 -9.50 18.41
C ASP A 196 15.65 -9.24 17.38
N LYS A 197 15.67 -8.03 16.82
CA LYS A 197 16.55 -7.61 15.73
C LYS A 197 16.39 -8.50 14.50
N GLU A 198 15.15 -8.86 14.15
CA GLU A 198 14.78 -9.70 13.01
C GLU A 198 15.36 -9.13 11.70
N TYR A 199 16.00 -9.96 10.89
CA TYR A 199 16.44 -9.63 9.54
C TYR A 199 16.34 -10.86 8.63
N TRP A 200 16.36 -10.63 7.33
CA TRP A 200 16.15 -11.71 6.35
C TRP A 200 17.31 -11.83 5.39
N ARG A 201 17.57 -13.06 4.93
CA ARG A 201 18.60 -13.33 3.93
C ARG A 201 18.09 -14.24 2.82
N LEU A 202 18.19 -13.76 1.59
CA LEU A 202 18.02 -14.54 0.37
C LEU A 202 19.40 -14.91 -0.19
N THR A 203 19.64 -16.19 -0.44
CA THR A 203 20.84 -16.70 -1.11
C THR A 203 20.43 -17.34 -2.42
N ARG A 204 20.91 -16.78 -3.54
CA ARG A 204 20.69 -17.35 -4.88
C ARG A 204 21.63 -18.53 -5.13
N PRO A 205 21.31 -19.44 -6.07
CA PRO A 205 22.18 -20.57 -6.42
C PRO A 205 23.61 -20.17 -6.82
N ASN A 206 23.77 -19.00 -7.43
CA ASN A 206 25.07 -18.43 -7.79
C ASN A 206 25.87 -17.83 -6.61
N GLY A 207 25.43 -18.05 -5.36
CA GLY A 207 26.11 -17.60 -4.14
C GLY A 207 25.87 -16.14 -3.75
N VAL A 208 25.13 -15.35 -4.55
CA VAL A 208 24.82 -13.96 -4.18
C VAL A 208 23.85 -13.93 -3.01
N ARG A 209 24.19 -13.17 -1.98
CA ARG A 209 23.42 -13.01 -0.74
C ARG A 209 22.82 -11.61 -0.68
N TYR A 210 21.52 -11.54 -0.47
CA TYR A 210 20.74 -10.32 -0.27
C TYR A 210 20.27 -10.30 1.18
N TYR A 211 20.59 -9.23 1.90
CA TYR A 211 20.18 -9.02 3.28
C TYR A 211 19.14 -7.90 3.34
N PHE A 212 18.09 -8.15 4.09
CA PHE A 212 16.99 -7.20 4.28
C PHE A 212 16.93 -6.86 5.77
N GLY A 213 17.11 -5.58 6.08
CA GLY A 213 17.05 -5.11 7.46
C GLY A 213 18.28 -5.42 8.31
N TYR A 214 19.45 -5.60 7.69
CA TYR A 214 20.68 -5.85 8.44
C TYR A 214 21.13 -4.63 9.26
N SER A 215 20.74 -3.43 8.84
CA SER A 215 20.86 -2.12 9.50
C SER A 215 22.29 -1.59 9.67
N VAL A 216 23.28 -2.44 9.93
CA VAL A 216 24.69 -2.05 10.08
C VAL A 216 25.55 -2.94 9.19
N ILE A 217 26.16 -2.35 8.16
CA ILE A 217 26.96 -3.08 7.19
C ILE A 217 28.40 -3.21 7.70
N PRO A 218 28.95 -4.44 7.82
CA PRO A 218 30.34 -4.68 8.16
C PRO A 218 31.24 -3.89 7.25
N GLY A 219 32.22 -3.20 7.83
CA GLY A 219 33.13 -2.38 7.03
C GLY A 219 32.69 -0.92 6.85
N LYS A 220 31.42 -0.58 7.09
CA LYS A 220 30.88 0.76 6.77
C LYS A 220 30.51 1.54 8.05
N ARG A 221 30.59 2.87 7.95
CA ARG A 221 30.17 3.78 9.02
C ARG A 221 28.68 4.10 8.89
N GLY A 222 27.98 4.12 10.02
CA GLY A 222 26.57 4.50 10.12
C GLY A 222 25.58 3.37 9.78
N GLU A 223 24.31 3.65 10.01
CA GLU A 223 23.20 2.72 9.78
C GLU A 223 22.57 2.92 8.40
N THR A 224 22.11 1.83 7.79
CA THR A 224 21.30 1.85 6.56
C THR A 224 19.87 2.30 6.84
N LYS A 225 19.40 2.19 8.10
CA LYS A 225 18.02 2.52 8.54
C LYS A 225 16.95 1.80 7.72
N SER A 226 17.22 0.54 7.39
CA SER A 226 16.45 -0.27 6.44
C SER A 226 15.22 -0.97 7.03
N VAL A 227 15.04 -0.95 8.35
CA VAL A 227 13.90 -1.56 9.04
C VAL A 227 12.87 -0.52 9.44
N TRP A 228 11.64 -0.71 8.99
CA TRP A 228 10.47 0.05 9.43
C TRP A 228 9.71 -0.78 10.47
N TRP A 229 9.54 -0.21 11.65
CA TRP A 229 8.96 -0.89 12.82
C TRP A 229 7.77 -0.13 13.38
N VAL A 230 6.91 -0.85 14.09
CA VAL A 230 5.71 -0.35 14.76
C VAL A 230 5.45 -1.15 16.03
N PRO A 231 4.91 -0.54 17.10
CA PRO A 231 4.40 -1.29 18.24
C PRO A 231 3.31 -2.28 17.80
N VAL A 232 3.46 -3.54 18.19
CA VAL A 232 2.50 -4.62 17.93
C VAL A 232 2.22 -5.31 19.25
N ALA A 233 0.96 -5.61 19.52
CA ALA A 233 0.53 -6.40 20.66
C ALA A 233 0.53 -7.90 20.33
N GLY A 234 0.96 -8.73 21.27
CA GLY A 234 0.63 -10.15 21.30
C GLY A 234 -0.50 -10.38 22.29
N ASP A 235 -1.73 -10.34 21.82
CA ASP A 235 -2.90 -10.39 22.69
C ASP A 235 -3.33 -11.81 23.06
N ASP A 236 -3.04 -12.80 22.22
CA ASP A 236 -3.31 -14.20 22.51
C ASP A 236 -2.09 -14.92 23.13
N SER A 237 -2.35 -15.96 23.92
CA SER A 237 -1.29 -16.81 24.49
C SER A 237 -0.48 -17.48 23.37
N GLY A 238 0.85 -17.42 23.48
CA GLY A 238 1.78 -17.92 22.45
C GLY A 238 2.14 -16.90 21.37
N ASP A 239 1.49 -15.74 21.34
CA ASP A 239 1.86 -14.67 20.41
C ASP A 239 3.21 -14.06 20.74
N LYS A 240 3.87 -13.53 19.69
CA LYS A 240 5.04 -12.69 19.90
C LYS A 240 4.66 -11.51 20.79
N CYS A 241 5.44 -11.32 21.85
CA CYS A 241 5.32 -10.20 22.80
C CYS A 241 4.15 -10.29 23.79
N HIS A 242 3.46 -11.43 23.85
CA HIS A 242 2.44 -11.68 24.86
C HIS A 242 2.98 -11.59 26.30
N ARG A 243 2.17 -10.99 27.18
CA ARG A 243 2.39 -10.78 28.61
C ARG A 243 1.05 -10.89 29.35
N SER A 244 1.07 -10.77 30.68
CA SER A 244 -0.11 -10.96 31.54
C SER A 244 -1.26 -9.97 31.31
N THR A 245 -0.98 -8.79 30.74
CA THR A 245 -2.01 -7.80 30.40
C THR A 245 -1.79 -7.23 29.01
N PHE A 246 -2.87 -6.88 28.30
CA PHE A 246 -2.79 -6.24 26.98
C PHE A 246 -1.86 -5.02 26.98
N ALA A 247 -1.91 -4.18 28.03
CA ALA A 247 -1.05 -3.00 28.16
C ALA A 247 0.45 -3.34 28.19
N SER A 248 0.81 -4.49 28.76
CA SER A 248 2.18 -5.01 28.81
C SER A 248 2.58 -5.84 27.58
N SER A 249 1.64 -6.28 26.76
CA SER A 249 1.86 -7.21 25.64
C SER A 249 2.43 -6.58 24.36
N PHE A 250 3.09 -5.42 24.46
CA PHE A 250 3.59 -4.68 23.30
C PHE A 250 5.09 -4.77 23.14
N CYS A 251 5.55 -4.90 21.91
CA CYS A 251 6.94 -4.69 21.53
C CYS A 251 7.02 -4.05 20.14
N ASN A 252 8.19 -3.55 19.76
CA ASN A 252 8.41 -3.08 18.39
C ASN A 252 8.61 -4.29 17.47
N GLN A 253 7.76 -4.45 16.47
CA GLN A 253 7.97 -5.43 15.40
C GLN A 253 8.23 -4.70 14.08
N GLY A 254 9.10 -5.28 13.25
CA GLY A 254 9.29 -4.85 11.88
C GLY A 254 8.02 -5.10 11.07
N TRP A 255 7.57 -4.11 10.31
CA TRP A 255 6.54 -4.31 9.30
C TRP A 255 7.14 -4.33 7.89
N ARG A 256 8.34 -3.76 7.70
CA ARG A 256 9.09 -3.87 6.44
C ARG A 256 10.61 -3.84 6.67
N TRP A 257 11.30 -4.81 6.08
CA TRP A 257 12.76 -4.89 6.01
C TRP A 257 13.19 -4.62 4.57
N ASN A 258 13.76 -3.46 4.32
CA ASN A 258 14.25 -3.09 3.00
C ASN A 258 15.60 -3.77 2.71
N LEU A 259 15.86 -4.10 1.44
CA LEU A 259 17.16 -4.59 0.99
C LEU A 259 18.21 -3.55 1.32
N ASP A 260 19.24 -3.91 2.07
CA ASP A 260 20.26 -2.95 2.48
C ASP A 260 21.68 -3.39 2.24
N TYR A 261 21.92 -4.70 2.06
CA TYR A 261 23.23 -5.22 1.76
C TYR A 261 23.17 -6.38 0.78
N VAL A 262 23.97 -6.31 -0.29
CA VAL A 262 24.17 -7.39 -1.24
C VAL A 262 25.64 -7.72 -1.27
N VAL A 263 25.98 -9.00 -1.24
CA VAL A 263 27.36 -9.49 -1.41
C VAL A 263 27.38 -10.67 -2.38
N ASP A 264 28.23 -10.61 -3.39
CA ASP A 264 28.44 -11.72 -4.31
C ASP A 264 29.44 -12.75 -3.77
N ALA A 265 29.61 -13.87 -4.48
CA ALA A 265 30.54 -14.93 -4.11
C ALA A 265 32.01 -14.48 -4.09
N LYS A 266 32.36 -13.38 -4.79
CA LYS A 266 33.71 -12.81 -4.86
C LYS A 266 33.94 -11.70 -3.82
N GLY A 267 32.95 -11.43 -2.96
CA GLY A 267 33.01 -10.41 -1.92
C GLY A 267 32.78 -8.98 -2.39
N ASN A 268 32.30 -8.76 -3.62
CA ASN A 268 31.84 -7.45 -4.07
C ASN A 268 30.51 -7.10 -3.41
N THR A 269 30.27 -5.82 -3.15
CA THR A 269 29.13 -5.38 -2.35
C THR A 269 28.35 -4.20 -2.93
N ILE A 270 27.04 -4.20 -2.65
CA ILE A 270 26.12 -3.06 -2.80
C ILE A 270 25.50 -2.76 -1.44
N SER A 271 25.35 -1.49 -1.11
CA SER A 271 24.74 -1.01 0.13
C SER A 271 23.63 -0.01 -0.17
N TYR A 272 22.46 -0.19 0.44
CA TYR A 272 21.31 0.72 0.27
C TYR A 272 21.01 1.41 1.60
N TYR A 273 20.77 2.72 1.54
CA TYR A 273 20.54 3.55 2.71
C TYR A 273 19.20 4.28 2.58
N TYR A 274 18.51 4.42 3.70
CA TYR A 274 17.14 4.89 3.77
C TYR A 274 16.99 6.08 4.72
N THR A 275 15.97 6.89 4.44
CA THR A 275 15.49 7.93 5.34
C THR A 275 14.12 7.50 5.86
N PRO A 276 14.00 7.08 7.14
CA PRO A 276 12.71 6.75 7.73
C PRO A 276 11.89 8.01 7.99
N GLU A 277 10.57 7.88 7.83
CA GLU A 277 9.60 8.89 8.23
C GLU A 277 8.90 8.43 9.51
N LEU A 278 9.17 9.14 10.60
CA LEU A 278 8.60 8.83 11.91
C LEU A 278 7.21 9.45 12.07
N ASN A 279 6.40 8.81 12.91
CA ASN A 279 5.17 9.38 13.45
C ASN A 279 4.97 8.89 14.90
N ARG A 280 3.96 9.45 15.56
CA ARG A 280 3.47 8.93 16.84
C ARG A 280 1.99 8.59 16.76
N TYR A 281 1.53 7.72 17.64
CA TYR A 281 0.09 7.49 17.85
C TYR A 281 -0.16 7.14 19.32
N ALA A 282 -1.39 7.31 19.79
CA ALA A 282 -1.81 6.98 21.14
C ALA A 282 -2.06 5.47 21.26
N LYS A 283 -1.07 4.75 21.81
CA LYS A 283 -1.10 3.29 21.98
C LYS A 283 -2.14 2.85 23.00
N ASN A 284 -2.65 1.62 22.85
CA ASN A 284 -3.55 0.95 23.81
C ASN A 284 -4.88 1.71 24.01
N GLY A 285 -5.34 2.44 23.00
CA GLY A 285 -6.55 3.27 23.10
C GLY A 285 -6.55 4.30 24.23
N SER A 286 -5.38 4.64 24.79
CA SER A 286 -5.28 5.65 25.85
C SER A 286 -5.42 7.06 25.26
N LYS A 287 -5.91 8.04 26.05
CA LYS A 287 -5.88 9.47 25.66
C LYS A 287 -4.49 10.12 25.88
N GLY A 288 -3.46 9.32 26.18
CA GLY A 288 -2.13 9.76 26.62
C GLY A 288 -1.02 9.66 25.58
N GLY A 289 0.18 9.29 26.06
CA GLY A 289 1.48 9.45 25.41
C GLY A 289 1.62 8.80 24.03
N GLY A 290 2.08 9.59 23.06
CA GLY A 290 2.37 9.18 21.71
C GLY A 290 3.62 8.31 21.62
N VAL A 291 3.46 7.05 21.21
CA VAL A 291 4.57 6.13 20.96
C VAL A 291 5.13 6.34 19.56
N HIS A 292 6.45 6.30 19.42
CA HIS A 292 7.08 6.40 18.10
C HIS A 292 6.86 5.14 17.28
N TYR A 293 6.83 5.32 15.97
CA TYR A 293 6.97 4.24 14.99
C TYR A 293 7.47 4.83 13.66
N VAL A 294 7.87 3.95 12.73
CA VAL A 294 8.20 4.33 11.36
C VAL A 294 6.95 4.16 10.50
N ARG A 295 6.33 5.27 10.06
CA ARG A 295 5.13 5.23 9.20
C ARG A 295 5.42 4.95 7.73
N GLY A 296 6.68 5.06 7.34
CA GLY A 296 7.16 4.86 5.98
C GLY A 296 8.60 5.36 5.85
N GLY A 297 9.07 5.54 4.62
CA GLY A 297 10.40 6.05 4.35
C GLY A 297 10.73 5.98 2.87
N HIS A 298 11.95 6.35 2.52
CA HIS A 298 12.42 6.30 1.14
C HIS A 298 13.89 5.91 1.06
N LEU A 299 14.25 5.22 -0.03
CA LEU A 299 15.64 5.04 -0.42
C LEU A 299 16.27 6.42 -0.66
N SER A 300 17.43 6.67 -0.05
CA SER A 300 18.16 7.93 -0.18
C SER A 300 19.45 7.77 -0.97
N ARG A 301 20.08 6.60 -0.86
CA ARG A 301 21.39 6.34 -1.48
C ARG A 301 21.63 4.86 -1.75
N ILE A 302 22.31 4.57 -2.85
CA ILE A 302 22.94 3.27 -3.13
C ILE A 302 24.43 3.49 -3.32
N ASP A 303 25.25 2.74 -2.60
CA ASP A 303 26.71 2.71 -2.75
C ASP A 303 27.14 1.35 -3.32
N TYR A 304 27.96 1.33 -4.37
CA TYR A 304 28.42 0.10 -5.02
C TYR A 304 29.82 0.25 -5.63
N GLY A 305 30.34 -0.85 -6.19
CA GLY A 305 31.77 -0.94 -6.55
C GLY A 305 32.63 -0.98 -5.29
N THR A 306 32.17 -1.72 -4.27
CA THR A 306 32.86 -1.90 -2.99
C THR A 306 33.12 -3.39 -2.73
N ARG A 307 33.99 -3.69 -1.75
CA ARG A 307 34.17 -5.05 -1.21
C ARG A 307 33.82 -5.12 0.27
N ALA A 308 33.49 -6.31 0.76
CA ALA A 308 33.12 -6.53 2.16
C ALA A 308 34.23 -6.16 3.17
N SER A 309 35.50 -6.35 2.80
CA SER A 309 36.67 -5.96 3.63
C SER A 309 37.00 -4.47 3.55
N GLN A 310 36.42 -3.73 2.59
CA GLN A 310 36.81 -2.37 2.26
C GLN A 310 36.19 -1.35 3.23
N ARG A 311 37.06 -0.60 3.92
CA ARG A 311 36.67 0.53 4.80
C ARG A 311 36.59 1.89 4.09
N THR A 312 36.99 1.96 2.81
CA THR A 312 37.01 3.21 2.03
C THR A 312 35.66 3.50 1.34
N SER A 313 35.54 4.73 0.82
CA SER A 313 34.38 5.24 0.07
C SER A 313 34.03 4.38 -1.14
N ALA A 314 32.74 4.31 -1.47
CA ALA A 314 32.28 3.58 -2.64
C ALA A 314 32.72 4.25 -3.95
N ARG A 315 33.11 3.46 -4.95
CA ARG A 315 33.55 3.99 -6.24
C ARG A 315 32.41 4.65 -7.01
N HIS A 316 31.19 4.17 -6.80
CA HIS A 316 30.01 4.70 -7.45
C HIS A 316 28.86 4.85 -6.45
N ARG A 317 28.01 5.84 -6.74
CA ARG A 317 26.90 6.22 -5.88
C ARG A 317 25.68 6.60 -6.71
N VAL A 318 24.50 6.19 -6.24
CA VAL A 318 23.21 6.68 -6.71
C VAL A 318 22.56 7.43 -5.56
N THR A 319 22.06 8.65 -5.79
CA THR A 319 21.32 9.42 -4.78
C THR A 319 19.90 9.70 -5.23
N PHE A 320 18.97 9.63 -4.29
CA PHE A 320 17.54 9.84 -4.52
C PHE A 320 17.11 11.06 -3.71
N THR A 321 16.82 12.15 -4.40
CA THR A 321 16.35 13.39 -3.77
C THR A 321 14.84 13.36 -3.70
N THR A 322 14.29 13.73 -2.54
CA THR A 322 12.85 13.87 -2.36
C THR A 322 12.42 15.32 -2.19
N ALA A 323 11.18 15.61 -2.58
CA ALA A 323 10.48 16.86 -2.32
C ALA A 323 9.15 16.57 -1.61
N ASN A 324 8.47 17.60 -1.13
CA ASN A 324 7.14 17.42 -0.53
C ASN A 324 6.07 17.13 -1.58
N ARG A 325 5.03 16.36 -1.21
CA ARG A 325 3.91 15.96 -2.08
C ARG A 325 2.92 17.07 -2.39
N CYS A 326 2.81 18.10 -1.56
CA CYS A 326 1.90 19.24 -1.71
C CYS A 326 2.09 20.11 -2.97
N LEU A 327 3.15 19.87 -3.76
CA LEU A 327 3.46 20.58 -5.01
C LEU A 327 3.39 22.12 -4.92
N HIS A 328 3.79 22.69 -3.78
CA HIS A 328 3.83 24.14 -3.54
C HIS A 328 5.15 24.54 -2.87
N SER A 329 5.54 25.81 -2.96
CA SER A 329 6.74 26.32 -2.29
C SER A 329 6.59 26.31 -0.75
N SER A 330 5.47 26.81 -0.23
CA SER A 330 5.23 26.99 1.22
C SER A 330 4.52 25.83 1.94
N CYS A 331 3.97 24.83 1.24
CA CYS A 331 3.44 23.57 1.78
C CYS A 331 2.78 23.56 3.19
N PRO A 332 1.85 24.48 3.50
CA PRO A 332 1.21 24.51 4.82
C PRO A 332 0.37 23.25 5.05
N TYR A 333 0.20 22.85 6.31
CA TYR A 333 -0.57 21.67 6.71
C TYR A 333 -2.08 21.91 6.61
N THR A 334 -2.57 22.05 5.38
CA THR A 334 -4.00 22.17 5.07
C THR A 334 -4.41 21.13 4.04
N ARG A 335 -5.71 20.80 4.07
CA ARG A 335 -6.33 19.81 3.19
C ARG A 335 -6.20 20.15 1.73
N THR A 336 -6.32 21.44 1.39
CA THR A 336 -6.18 21.93 0.02
C THR A 336 -4.75 21.83 -0.52
N ARG A 337 -3.75 21.66 0.34
CA ARG A 337 -2.33 21.53 -0.04
C ARG A 337 -1.85 20.10 0.01
N TRP A 338 -2.23 19.32 1.01
CA TRP A 338 -1.87 17.91 1.16
C TRP A 338 -3.02 17.01 0.69
N ARG A 339 -3.34 17.10 -0.60
CA ARG A 339 -4.59 16.54 -1.15
C ARG A 339 -4.65 15.02 -1.20
N ASP A 340 -3.52 14.33 -1.25
CA ASP A 340 -3.43 12.86 -1.31
C ASP A 340 -2.69 12.26 -0.10
N THR A 341 -2.49 13.08 0.92
CA THR A 341 -1.66 12.78 2.08
C THR A 341 -2.46 13.08 3.33
N PRO A 342 -2.70 12.08 4.21
CA PRO A 342 -3.56 12.25 5.37
C PRO A 342 -2.78 12.91 6.52
N TYR A 343 -2.43 14.19 6.33
CA TYR A 343 -1.56 14.92 7.23
C TYR A 343 -2.18 15.10 8.63
N GLU A 344 -3.49 15.02 8.76
CA GLU A 344 -4.24 15.05 10.02
C GLU A 344 -3.88 13.88 10.96
N PHE A 345 -3.41 12.74 10.42
CA PHE A 345 -2.93 11.60 11.22
C PHE A 345 -1.47 11.75 11.68
N LEU A 346 -0.80 12.85 11.32
CA LEU A 346 0.49 13.19 11.92
C LEU A 346 0.30 13.58 13.38
N CYS A 347 1.11 12.97 14.24
CA CYS A 347 1.27 13.38 15.62
C CYS A 347 2.75 13.72 15.85
N ALA A 348 3.06 15.02 15.80
CA ALA A 348 4.38 15.53 16.19
C ALA A 348 4.50 15.73 17.72
N SER A 349 3.38 15.80 18.43
CA SER A 349 3.31 16.01 19.87
C SER A 349 3.57 14.71 20.66
N THR A 350 3.95 14.84 21.92
CA THR A 350 3.99 13.72 22.88
C THR A 350 2.59 13.27 23.31
N ARG A 351 1.53 14.02 23.01
CA ARG A 351 0.13 13.62 23.21
C ARG A 351 -0.59 13.58 21.86
N CYS A 352 -1.11 12.41 21.47
CA CYS A 352 -1.70 12.22 20.14
C CYS A 352 -3.22 12.32 20.08
N GLY A 353 -3.88 12.53 21.24
CA GLY A 353 -5.33 12.62 21.35
C GLY A 353 -6.00 11.37 20.80
N ASN A 354 -6.97 11.54 19.90
CA ASN A 354 -7.78 10.45 19.34
C ASN A 354 -7.08 9.66 18.21
N ARG A 355 -5.80 9.90 17.92
CA ARG A 355 -5.03 9.12 16.94
C ARG A 355 -4.58 7.81 17.56
N THR A 356 -5.51 6.87 17.71
CA THR A 356 -5.32 5.60 18.47
C THR A 356 -4.86 4.42 17.63
N ALA A 357 -4.46 4.66 16.37
CA ALA A 357 -3.95 3.64 15.46
C ALA A 357 -2.68 4.14 14.77
N PRO A 358 -1.72 3.25 14.43
CA PRO A 358 -0.65 3.61 13.52
C PRO A 358 -1.25 3.83 12.11
N THR A 359 -0.77 4.88 11.45
CA THR A 359 -1.10 5.19 10.05
C THR A 359 0.16 5.20 9.20
N PHE A 360 0.05 4.73 7.96
CA PHE A 360 1.16 4.55 7.04
C PHE A 360 0.94 5.40 5.80
N PHE A 361 1.87 6.31 5.55
CA PHE A 361 1.87 7.20 4.40
C PHE A 361 3.24 7.85 4.29
N THR A 362 3.51 8.52 3.18
CA THR A 362 4.67 9.38 2.98
C THR A 362 4.24 10.81 2.72
N ARG A 363 5.06 11.77 3.15
CA ARG A 363 4.93 13.19 2.74
C ARG A 363 5.88 13.55 1.60
N LYS A 364 6.61 12.57 1.09
CA LYS A 364 7.70 12.73 0.15
C LYS A 364 7.34 12.14 -1.20
N ARG A 365 7.85 12.81 -2.24
CA ARG A 365 7.87 12.34 -3.63
C ARG A 365 9.31 12.31 -4.12
N LEU A 366 9.65 11.39 -5.01
CA LEU A 366 10.94 11.36 -5.68
C LEU A 366 11.01 12.53 -6.66
N SER A 367 11.92 13.48 -6.45
CA SER A 367 12.06 14.64 -7.35
C SER A 367 13.24 14.49 -8.30
N MET A 368 14.29 13.78 -7.88
CA MET A 368 15.50 13.62 -8.68
C MET A 368 16.25 12.34 -8.34
N VAL A 369 16.88 11.75 -9.35
CA VAL A 369 17.89 10.69 -9.21
C VAL A 369 19.19 11.20 -9.81
N LYS A 370 20.32 10.98 -9.13
CA LYS A 370 21.66 11.20 -9.70
C LYS A 370 22.47 9.92 -9.61
N THR A 371 23.28 9.66 -10.62
CA THR A 371 24.36 8.68 -10.53
C THR A 371 25.70 9.39 -10.57
N MET A 372 26.67 8.86 -9.84
CA MET A 372 27.89 9.58 -9.51
C MET A 372 29.09 8.63 -9.46
N ASN A 373 30.26 9.16 -9.85
CA ASN A 373 31.56 8.51 -9.75
C ASN A 373 32.42 9.21 -8.70
N LEU A 374 33.21 8.44 -7.95
CA LEU A 374 34.24 8.98 -7.07
C LEU A 374 35.47 9.36 -7.91
N VAL A 375 35.79 10.65 -7.98
CA VAL A 375 36.95 11.20 -8.70
C VAL A 375 37.76 12.06 -7.74
N SER A 376 39.03 11.72 -7.55
CA SER A 376 39.96 12.44 -6.65
C SER A 376 39.37 12.72 -5.26
N GLY A 377 38.73 11.70 -4.66
CA GLY A 377 38.14 11.80 -3.32
C GLY A 377 36.74 12.41 -3.23
N SER A 378 36.20 12.97 -4.33
CA SER A 378 34.88 13.62 -4.36
C SER A 378 33.93 12.99 -5.38
N TYR A 379 32.62 12.96 -5.07
CA TYR A 379 31.62 12.43 -6.02
C TYR A 379 31.27 13.45 -7.09
N ARG A 380 31.48 13.10 -8.36
CA ARG A 380 31.06 13.87 -9.53
C ARG A 380 29.82 13.22 -10.17
N THR A 381 28.86 14.04 -10.58
CA THR A 381 27.62 13.55 -11.23
C THR A 381 27.96 13.02 -12.62
N ALA A 382 27.46 11.83 -12.96
CA ALA A 382 27.53 11.24 -14.30
C ALA A 382 26.21 11.42 -15.06
N ASP A 383 25.09 11.21 -14.37
CA ASP A 383 23.74 11.42 -14.91
C ASP A 383 22.79 11.99 -13.88
N ARG A 384 21.76 12.69 -14.38
CA ARG A 384 20.67 13.22 -13.57
C ARG A 384 19.32 12.98 -14.25
N TRP A 385 18.34 12.55 -13.47
CA TRP A 385 16.92 12.48 -13.85
C TRP A 385 16.10 13.39 -12.95
N ILE A 386 15.23 14.21 -13.53
CA ILE A 386 14.29 15.07 -12.81
C ILE A 386 12.87 14.61 -13.15
N LEU A 387 12.05 14.44 -12.11
CA LEU A 387 10.64 14.07 -12.25
C LEU A 387 9.74 15.26 -11.92
N LYS A 388 8.95 15.72 -12.90
CA LYS A 388 7.89 16.72 -12.68
C LYS A 388 6.58 16.00 -12.38
N HIS A 389 5.89 16.44 -11.34
CA HIS A 389 4.64 15.84 -10.89
C HIS A 389 3.49 16.82 -10.99
N LYS A 390 2.27 16.29 -11.12
CA LYS A 390 1.00 17.00 -11.04
C LYS A 390 0.01 16.22 -10.18
N MET A 391 -0.90 16.94 -9.52
CA MET A 391 -2.03 16.35 -8.81
C MET A 391 -3.24 16.29 -9.75
N TYR A 392 -3.83 15.11 -9.87
CA TYR A 392 -5.03 14.86 -10.67
C TYR A 392 -6.23 14.54 -9.77
N ASN A 393 -7.40 14.96 -10.20
CA ASN A 393 -8.69 14.69 -9.58
C ASN A 393 -9.78 14.73 -10.66
N SER A 394 -10.67 13.74 -10.67
CA SER A 394 -11.70 13.57 -11.70
C SER A 394 -12.80 14.63 -11.70
N SER A 395 -12.89 15.48 -10.68
CA SER A 395 -13.83 16.61 -10.61
C SER A 395 -13.33 17.91 -11.24
N GLY A 396 -12.18 17.91 -11.92
CA GLY A 396 -11.58 19.15 -12.42
C GLY A 396 -11.01 20.05 -11.31
N GLY A 397 -10.92 19.55 -10.08
CA GLY A 397 -10.16 20.15 -8.99
C GLY A 397 -10.97 20.90 -7.92
N GLY A 398 -12.30 20.91 -8.04
CA GLY A 398 -13.21 21.61 -7.13
C GLY A 398 -13.89 20.76 -6.05
N SER A 399 -13.99 19.43 -6.20
CA SER A 399 -14.71 18.58 -5.24
C SER A 399 -13.78 17.70 -4.39
N SER A 400 -14.03 17.65 -3.07
CA SER A 400 -13.40 16.74 -2.11
C SER A 400 -13.93 15.31 -2.19
N THR A 401 -14.96 15.04 -3.00
CA THR A 401 -15.62 13.73 -3.13
C THR A 401 -14.75 12.69 -3.85
N TYR A 402 -13.76 13.12 -4.64
CA TYR A 402 -12.92 12.24 -5.46
C TYR A 402 -11.48 12.20 -4.95
N PRO A 403 -10.78 11.05 -5.06
CA PRO A 403 -9.41 10.92 -4.59
C PRO A 403 -8.45 11.77 -5.43
N TRP A 404 -7.50 12.42 -4.76
CA TRP A 404 -6.37 13.06 -5.44
C TRP A 404 -5.26 12.07 -5.71
N MET A 405 -4.69 12.16 -6.90
CA MET A 405 -3.67 11.23 -7.38
C MET A 405 -2.46 12.01 -7.89
N MET A 406 -1.32 11.84 -7.21
CA MET A 406 -0.05 12.36 -7.72
C MET A 406 0.41 11.55 -8.93
N TRP A 407 0.77 12.24 -10.00
CA TRP A 407 1.21 11.64 -11.27
C TRP A 407 2.55 12.25 -11.71
N PRO A 408 3.53 11.46 -12.16
CA PRO A 408 4.73 11.98 -12.81
C PRO A 408 4.39 12.33 -14.27
N GLU A 409 4.35 13.63 -14.61
CA GLU A 409 4.08 14.06 -15.99
C GLU A 409 5.30 13.90 -16.88
N THR A 410 6.50 14.10 -16.34
CA THR A 410 7.73 14.09 -17.13
C THR A 410 8.91 13.48 -16.39
N ILE A 411 9.77 12.80 -17.15
CA ILE A 411 11.11 12.37 -16.72
C ILE A 411 12.11 13.03 -17.66
N THR A 412 12.93 13.92 -17.13
CA THR A 412 13.99 14.61 -17.88
C THR A 412 15.33 14.04 -17.51
N HIS A 413 16.07 13.53 -18.49
CA HIS A 413 17.43 13.03 -18.31
C HIS A 413 18.47 14.06 -18.79
N THR A 414 19.59 14.16 -18.09
CA THR A 414 20.72 15.01 -18.44
C THR A 414 22.02 14.24 -18.17
N PRO A 415 22.79 13.88 -19.22
CA PRO A 415 24.16 13.42 -19.07
C PRO A 415 25.06 14.52 -18.55
N TYR A 416 26.04 14.16 -17.73
CA TYR A 416 27.10 15.04 -17.23
C TYR A 416 28.46 14.56 -17.74
N VAL A 417 28.63 14.57 -19.06
CA VAL A 417 29.96 14.51 -19.73
C VAL A 417 30.27 15.87 -20.36
N ALA A 418 31.54 16.21 -20.58
CA ALA A 418 31.92 17.47 -21.23
C ALA A 418 31.18 17.64 -22.58
N GLY A 419 30.56 18.80 -22.81
CA GLY A 419 29.76 19.07 -24.02
C GLY A 419 28.34 18.48 -24.05
N SER A 420 27.85 17.92 -22.94
CA SER A 420 26.50 17.32 -22.89
C SER A 420 25.37 18.33 -22.99
N SER A 421 24.36 18.02 -23.80
CA SER A 421 23.04 18.68 -23.78
C SER A 421 21.98 17.81 -23.08
N ARG A 422 20.85 18.42 -22.73
CA ARG A 422 19.68 17.72 -22.16
C ARG A 422 19.13 16.73 -23.20
N THR A 423 18.94 15.46 -22.84
CA THR A 423 18.29 14.48 -23.72
C THR A 423 16.79 14.78 -23.81
N PRO A 424 16.08 14.30 -24.84
CA PRO A 424 14.66 14.60 -24.95
C PRO A 424 13.88 13.99 -23.77
N GLN A 425 12.79 14.67 -23.43
CA GLN A 425 12.02 14.43 -22.22
C GLN A 425 11.00 13.31 -22.46
N VAL A 426 10.94 12.34 -21.54
CA VAL A 426 9.82 11.39 -21.51
C VAL A 426 8.59 12.09 -20.94
N THR A 427 7.49 12.08 -21.68
CA THR A 427 6.20 12.63 -21.25
C THR A 427 5.21 11.49 -21.03
N LEU A 428 4.53 11.50 -19.89
CA LEU A 428 3.60 10.47 -19.44
C LEU A 428 2.21 11.10 -19.24
N ARG A 429 1.22 10.63 -20.00
CA ARG A 429 -0.16 11.13 -19.89
C ARG A 429 -1.06 10.11 -19.20
N PRO A 430 -1.92 10.54 -18.26
CA PRO A 430 -2.97 9.70 -17.71
C PRO A 430 -4.26 9.80 -18.53
N ALA A 431 -5.14 8.82 -18.37
CA ALA A 431 -6.57 8.91 -18.67
C ALA A 431 -7.38 8.41 -17.46
N TYR A 432 -8.56 8.99 -17.24
CA TYR A 432 -9.45 8.58 -16.17
C TYR A 432 -10.24 7.33 -16.57
N TYR A 433 -10.33 6.40 -15.64
CA TYR A 433 -11.13 5.19 -15.74
C TYR A 433 -12.00 5.06 -14.48
N PRO A 434 -13.32 4.77 -14.61
CA PRO A 434 -14.16 4.45 -13.47
C PRO A 434 -13.54 3.33 -12.63
N HIS A 435 -13.48 3.49 -11.32
CA HIS A 435 -12.85 2.50 -10.45
C HIS A 435 -13.89 1.65 -9.74
N HIS A 436 -14.92 2.30 -9.18
CA HIS A 436 -16.13 1.63 -8.74
C HIS A 436 -17.10 1.51 -9.90
N SER A 437 -17.78 0.38 -9.95
CA SER A 437 -18.85 0.19 -10.90
C SER A 437 -20.14 0.75 -10.30
N GLU A 438 -20.66 1.82 -10.88
CA GLU A 438 -21.84 2.52 -10.37
C GLU A 438 -23.13 1.71 -10.58
N THR A 439 -24.07 1.87 -9.64
CA THR A 439 -25.51 1.78 -9.91
C THR A 439 -26.22 2.89 -9.14
N SER A 440 -27.39 3.31 -9.63
CA SER A 440 -28.28 4.29 -8.96
C SER A 440 -28.72 3.88 -7.56
N ASN A 441 -28.60 2.58 -7.22
CA ASN A 441 -29.15 2.01 -5.99
C ASN A 441 -28.08 1.75 -4.91
N ASP A 442 -26.80 1.81 -5.27
CA ASP A 442 -25.69 1.54 -4.32
C ASP A 442 -25.22 2.81 -3.58
N GLY A 443 -25.71 4.00 -3.98
CA GLY A 443 -25.39 5.29 -3.34
C GLY A 443 -23.93 5.73 -3.46
N VAL A 444 -23.16 5.14 -4.39
CA VAL A 444 -21.69 5.24 -4.39
C VAL A 444 -21.15 5.68 -5.75
N SER A 445 -20.42 6.80 -5.74
CA SER A 445 -19.74 7.37 -6.90
C SER A 445 -18.65 6.44 -7.46
N SER A 446 -18.49 6.43 -8.79
CA SER A 446 -17.46 5.68 -9.56
C SER A 446 -16.03 5.89 -9.09
N SER A 447 -15.74 6.97 -8.35
CA SER A 447 -14.40 7.33 -7.88
C SER A 447 -13.30 7.10 -8.92
N PRO A 448 -13.34 7.76 -10.10
CA PRO A 448 -12.42 7.47 -11.19
C PRO A 448 -10.96 7.59 -10.78
N ARG A 449 -10.14 6.65 -11.24
CA ARG A 449 -8.68 6.66 -11.06
C ARG A 449 -7.97 6.83 -12.39
N ILE A 450 -6.70 7.21 -12.35
CA ILE A 450 -5.90 7.42 -13.56
C ILE A 450 -5.05 6.21 -13.92
N LEU A 451 -5.09 5.82 -15.19
CA LEU A 451 -4.18 4.86 -15.80
C LEU A 451 -3.34 5.54 -16.88
N ILE A 452 -2.16 5.00 -17.19
CA ILE A 452 -1.31 5.52 -18.26
C ILE A 452 -2.00 5.34 -19.62
N SER A 453 -2.09 6.42 -20.40
CA SER A 453 -2.71 6.41 -21.73
C SER A 453 -1.71 6.73 -22.84
N SER A 454 -0.63 7.44 -22.54
CA SER A 454 0.41 7.74 -23.51
C SER A 454 1.79 7.91 -22.88
N ILE A 455 2.80 7.42 -23.59
CA ILE A 455 4.23 7.65 -23.34
C ILE A 455 4.81 8.28 -24.62
N LYS A 456 5.53 9.41 -24.48
CA LYS A 456 6.20 10.06 -25.62
C LYS A 456 7.65 10.37 -25.27
N SER A 457 8.58 10.07 -26.18
CA SER A 457 10.01 10.43 -26.08
C SER A 457 10.65 10.42 -27.46
N ASP A 458 11.53 11.37 -27.75
CA ASP A 458 12.46 11.32 -28.89
C ASP A 458 11.75 11.11 -30.25
N GLY A 459 10.62 11.80 -30.46
CA GLY A 459 9.80 11.65 -31.67
C GLY A 459 9.00 10.35 -31.75
N ARG A 460 9.11 9.44 -30.77
CA ARG A 460 8.34 8.21 -30.66
C ARG A 460 7.14 8.40 -29.75
N SER A 461 6.05 7.69 -30.03
CA SER A 461 4.87 7.67 -29.18
C SER A 461 4.38 6.25 -28.93
N THR A 462 3.80 6.03 -27.75
CA THR A 462 3.09 4.81 -27.41
C THR A 462 1.76 5.21 -26.82
N LEU A 463 0.66 4.74 -27.42
CA LEU A 463 -0.70 4.90 -26.94
C LEU A 463 -1.16 3.58 -26.32
N ILE A 464 -1.79 3.67 -25.15
CA ILE A 464 -2.20 2.52 -24.36
C ILE A 464 -3.71 2.60 -24.18
N GLY A 465 -4.43 1.61 -24.73
CA GLY A 465 -5.87 1.47 -24.57
C GLY A 465 -6.21 0.33 -23.64
N PHE A 466 -7.04 0.60 -22.63
CA PHE A 466 -7.64 -0.43 -21.79
C PHE A 466 -9.02 -0.84 -22.32
N SER A 467 -9.49 -1.98 -21.82
CA SER A 467 -10.79 -2.53 -22.14
C SER A 467 -11.95 -1.60 -21.84
N THR A 468 -13.10 -1.87 -22.46
CA THR A 468 -14.38 -1.26 -22.09
C THR A 468 -14.97 -1.85 -20.81
N ASP A 469 -15.90 -1.10 -20.20
CA ASP A 469 -16.66 -1.53 -19.04
C ASP A 469 -17.43 -2.84 -19.33
N SER A 470 -17.15 -3.89 -18.56
CA SER A 470 -17.81 -5.19 -18.63
C SER A 470 -18.64 -5.52 -17.39
N CYS A 471 -18.84 -4.56 -16.50
CA CYS A 471 -19.29 -4.81 -15.13
C CYS A 471 -20.61 -4.16 -14.78
N ARG A 472 -21.38 -3.76 -15.77
CA ARG A 472 -22.78 -3.35 -15.57
C ARG A 472 -23.63 -4.47 -14.95
N TYR A 473 -24.70 -4.04 -14.29
CA TYR A 473 -25.71 -4.91 -13.68
C TYR A 473 -26.36 -5.84 -14.73
N PRO A 474 -26.74 -7.08 -14.38
CA PRO A 474 -26.59 -7.74 -13.07
C PRO A 474 -25.15 -8.13 -12.75
N ARG A 475 -24.83 -8.08 -11.45
CA ARG A 475 -23.52 -8.50 -10.91
C ARG A 475 -23.38 -10.02 -10.99
N PRO A 476 -22.19 -10.54 -11.33
CA PRO A 476 -21.98 -11.97 -11.34
C PRO A 476 -21.97 -12.51 -9.91
N VAL A 477 -22.37 -13.77 -9.73
CA VAL A 477 -22.16 -14.48 -8.48
C VAL A 477 -20.64 -14.52 -8.21
N PRO A 478 -20.13 -14.01 -7.08
CA PRO A 478 -18.68 -13.90 -6.82
C PRO A 478 -17.88 -15.18 -7.08
N SER A 479 -18.42 -16.33 -6.69
CA SER A 479 -17.78 -17.64 -6.85
C SER A 479 -17.72 -18.16 -8.29
N LYS A 480 -18.56 -17.62 -9.18
CA LYS A 480 -18.67 -17.95 -10.61
C LYS A 480 -18.27 -16.76 -11.50
N ASN A 481 -17.58 -15.77 -10.94
CA ASN A 481 -17.31 -14.51 -11.61
C ASN A 481 -16.31 -14.65 -12.76
N THR A 482 -16.80 -14.42 -13.97
CA THR A 482 -16.05 -14.39 -15.23
C THR A 482 -15.83 -12.96 -15.76
N LYS A 483 -16.38 -11.94 -15.08
CA LYS A 483 -16.29 -10.53 -15.48
C LYS A 483 -15.02 -9.86 -14.93
N ARG A 484 -14.62 -8.73 -15.52
CA ARG A 484 -13.48 -7.92 -15.10
C ARG A 484 -13.83 -6.91 -14.00
N CYS A 485 -14.42 -7.43 -12.93
CA CYS A 485 -14.66 -6.71 -11.69
C CYS A 485 -14.73 -7.70 -10.56
N TYR A 486 -14.59 -7.20 -9.34
CA TYR A 486 -14.60 -8.04 -8.17
C TYR A 486 -15.30 -7.35 -7.00
N PRO A 487 -15.95 -8.13 -6.13
CA PRO A 487 -16.54 -7.60 -4.91
C PRO A 487 -15.45 -7.22 -3.91
N VAL A 488 -15.71 -6.17 -3.14
CA VAL A 488 -14.95 -5.71 -1.98
C VAL A 488 -15.95 -5.47 -0.87
N ARG A 489 -15.67 -5.97 0.34
CA ARG A 489 -16.53 -5.79 1.50
C ARG A 489 -15.84 -4.91 2.52
N TRP A 490 -16.55 -3.91 3.04
CA TRP A 490 -16.03 -3.02 4.07
C TRP A 490 -17.14 -2.47 4.95
N LYS A 491 -16.76 -2.04 6.16
CA LYS A 491 -17.69 -1.41 7.11
C LYS A 491 -17.86 0.07 6.77
N ASP A 492 -19.04 0.44 6.30
CA ASP A 492 -19.38 1.82 5.94
C ASP A 492 -19.44 2.77 7.15
N SER A 493 -19.72 4.05 6.89
CA SER A 493 -19.84 5.08 7.92
C SER A 493 -20.96 4.79 8.93
N TYR A 494 -22.00 4.06 8.54
CA TYR A 494 -23.11 3.64 9.41
C TYR A 494 -22.81 2.35 10.18
N GLY A 495 -21.68 1.71 9.88
CA GLY A 495 -21.21 0.52 10.56
C GLY A 495 -21.73 -0.79 9.99
N ALA A 496 -22.47 -0.76 8.87
CA ALA A 496 -22.89 -1.94 8.15
C ALA A 496 -21.77 -2.45 7.23
N ILE A 497 -21.70 -3.76 7.00
CA ILE A 497 -20.76 -4.33 6.04
C ILE A 497 -21.42 -4.35 4.67
N THR A 498 -20.95 -3.46 3.80
CA THR A 498 -21.52 -3.26 2.47
C THR A 498 -20.58 -3.82 1.40
N THR A 499 -21.15 -4.36 0.31
CA THR A 499 -20.40 -4.96 -0.80
C THR A 499 -20.36 -4.01 -2.00
N TYR A 500 -19.17 -3.76 -2.52
CA TYR A 500 -18.91 -2.86 -3.62
C TYR A 500 -18.22 -3.60 -4.74
N TRP A 501 -18.47 -3.20 -5.98
CA TRP A 501 -17.83 -3.81 -7.14
C TRP A 501 -16.81 -2.87 -7.74
N VAL A 502 -15.58 -3.36 -7.87
CA VAL A 502 -14.44 -2.60 -8.38
C VAL A 502 -14.06 -3.13 -9.76
N HIS A 503 -13.82 -2.23 -10.71
CA HIS A 503 -13.36 -2.56 -12.04
C HIS A 503 -11.93 -3.10 -12.05
N ARG A 504 -11.67 -4.01 -12.98
CA ARG A 504 -10.34 -4.47 -13.38
C ARG A 504 -10.13 -4.06 -14.83
N TRP A 505 -9.24 -3.12 -15.10
CA TRP A 505 -8.98 -2.66 -16.46
C TRP A 505 -7.87 -3.51 -17.10
N THR A 506 -8.22 -4.20 -18.18
CA THR A 506 -7.29 -5.07 -18.91
C THR A 506 -6.77 -4.37 -20.15
N LEU A 507 -5.48 -4.51 -20.45
CA LEU A 507 -4.86 -3.94 -21.64
C LEU A 507 -5.55 -4.44 -22.91
N SER A 508 -6.10 -3.56 -23.73
CA SER A 508 -6.79 -3.91 -24.97
C SER A 508 -5.88 -3.80 -26.19
N HIS A 509 -5.11 -2.71 -26.28
CA HIS A 509 -4.19 -2.49 -27.40
C HIS A 509 -3.05 -1.55 -26.99
N VAL A 510 -1.94 -1.67 -27.70
CA VAL A 510 -0.81 -0.73 -27.65
C VAL A 510 -0.50 -0.32 -29.08
N THR A 511 -0.56 0.98 -29.36
CA THR A 511 -0.12 1.55 -30.64
C THR A 511 1.22 2.22 -30.41
N SER A 512 2.25 1.74 -31.10
CA SER A 512 3.57 2.37 -31.11
C SER A 512 3.77 3.11 -32.42
N GLU A 513 4.34 4.30 -32.34
CA GLU A 513 4.76 5.12 -33.47
C GLU A 513 6.25 5.41 -33.30
N ASP A 514 7.03 5.12 -34.33
CA ASP A 514 8.46 5.40 -34.31
C ASP A 514 8.78 6.85 -34.72
N ALA A 515 10.07 7.22 -34.70
CA ALA A 515 10.50 8.57 -35.06
C ALA A 515 10.26 8.92 -36.54
N ARG A 516 10.00 7.93 -37.39
CA ARG A 516 9.64 8.07 -38.81
C ARG A 516 8.12 8.10 -39.02
N ARG A 517 7.34 8.13 -37.93
CA ARG A 517 5.87 8.10 -37.91
C ARG A 517 5.26 6.80 -38.43
N VAL A 518 6.03 5.72 -38.47
CA VAL A 518 5.50 4.40 -38.80
C VAL A 518 4.78 3.85 -37.57
N GLN A 519 3.51 3.49 -37.75
CA GLN A 519 2.67 2.98 -36.67
C GLN A 519 2.57 1.46 -36.69
N THR A 520 2.50 0.86 -35.51
CA THR A 520 2.21 -0.56 -35.32
C THR A 520 1.29 -0.70 -34.12
N THR A 521 0.17 -1.39 -34.29
CA THR A 521 -0.79 -1.65 -33.22
C THR A 521 -0.81 -3.12 -32.86
N THR A 522 -0.54 -3.44 -31.59
CA THR A 522 -0.70 -4.78 -31.02
C THR A 522 -2.01 -4.84 -30.25
N TYR A 523 -2.93 -5.70 -30.68
CA TYR A 523 -4.19 -5.98 -30.00
C TYR A 523 -4.07 -7.20 -29.08
N TYR A 524 -4.73 -7.14 -27.93
CA TYR A 524 -4.72 -8.19 -26.92
C TYR A 524 -6.13 -8.75 -26.72
N SER A 525 -6.25 -10.07 -26.80
CA SER A 525 -7.48 -10.80 -26.50
C SER A 525 -7.20 -11.88 -25.47
N TYR A 526 -8.10 -12.03 -24.51
CA TYR A 526 -7.90 -12.87 -23.34
C TYR A 526 -8.95 -13.98 -23.28
N ARG A 527 -8.54 -15.18 -22.86
CA ARG A 527 -9.44 -16.33 -22.67
C ARG A 527 -9.26 -16.93 -21.28
N GLY A 528 -10.36 -17.43 -20.72
CA GLY A 528 -10.40 -18.07 -19.40
C GLY A 528 -11.77 -17.94 -18.74
N GLY A 529 -12.11 -18.90 -17.87
CA GLY A 529 -13.41 -18.93 -17.18
C GLY A 529 -13.37 -18.40 -15.74
N ARG A 530 -12.45 -18.91 -14.90
CA ARG A 530 -12.39 -18.54 -13.47
C ARG A 530 -11.29 -17.52 -13.22
N LEU A 531 -11.66 -16.25 -13.23
CA LEU A 531 -10.71 -15.13 -13.11
C LEU A 531 -10.39 -14.74 -11.66
N TRP A 532 -11.25 -15.13 -10.72
CA TRP A 532 -11.19 -14.70 -9.32
C TRP A 532 -11.20 -15.89 -8.36
N SER A 533 -10.44 -15.79 -7.28
CA SER A 533 -10.52 -16.70 -6.14
C SER A 533 -10.86 -15.93 -4.87
N ARG A 534 -11.43 -16.63 -3.89
CA ARG A 534 -11.67 -16.07 -2.56
C ARG A 534 -10.37 -15.67 -1.89
N ASP A 535 -10.37 -14.51 -1.23
CA ASP A 535 -9.29 -14.08 -0.36
C ASP A 535 -9.20 -15.00 0.86
N ALA A 536 -8.04 -15.63 1.03
CA ALA A 536 -7.73 -16.52 2.13
C ALA A 536 -6.79 -15.87 3.15
N ASN A 537 -6.56 -14.56 3.07
CA ASN A 537 -5.66 -13.83 3.96
C ASN A 537 -6.16 -13.92 5.41
N PRO A 538 -5.43 -14.61 6.31
CA PRO A 538 -5.83 -14.76 7.71
C PRO A 538 -5.83 -13.42 8.46
N LEU A 539 -5.09 -12.42 7.96
CA LEU A 539 -5.00 -11.07 8.54
C LEU A 539 -6.19 -10.18 8.20
N LEU A 540 -7.10 -10.63 7.34
CA LEU A 540 -8.35 -9.95 7.04
C LEU A 540 -9.48 -10.62 7.82
N ARG A 541 -10.40 -9.86 8.42
CA ARG A 541 -11.58 -10.44 9.07
C ARG A 541 -12.42 -11.26 8.09
N SER A 542 -12.98 -12.39 8.53
CA SER A 542 -13.58 -13.41 7.66
C SER A 542 -14.76 -12.91 6.82
N ASP A 543 -15.51 -11.95 7.35
CA ASP A 543 -16.65 -11.25 6.73
C ASP A 543 -16.23 -10.19 5.68
N TYR A 544 -14.96 -9.80 5.64
CA TYR A 544 -14.38 -8.99 4.56
C TYR A 544 -13.78 -9.84 3.43
N ARG A 545 -13.56 -11.14 3.66
CA ARG A 545 -12.96 -12.06 2.67
C ARG A 545 -13.96 -12.46 1.59
N THR A 546 -13.69 -12.05 0.36
CA THR A 546 -14.54 -12.30 -0.83
C THR A 546 -13.71 -12.70 -2.06
N TRP A 547 -14.33 -12.90 -3.23
CA TRP A 547 -13.65 -13.31 -4.48
C TRP A 547 -12.93 -12.13 -5.15
N SER A 548 -11.92 -11.60 -4.47
CA SER A 548 -11.14 -10.42 -4.83
C SER A 548 -9.69 -10.73 -5.26
N ILE A 549 -9.28 -12.00 -5.29
CA ILE A 549 -7.92 -12.38 -5.69
C ILE A 549 -7.90 -12.72 -7.18
N TRP A 550 -7.24 -11.89 -7.97
CA TRP A 550 -7.11 -12.04 -9.42
C TRP A 550 -6.19 -13.20 -9.80
N ARG A 551 -6.70 -14.17 -10.55
CA ARG A 551 -5.94 -15.34 -11.04
C ARG A 551 -5.46 -15.21 -12.48
N GLY A 552 -5.93 -14.19 -13.19
CA GLY A 552 -5.55 -13.98 -14.57
C GLY A 552 -6.27 -14.90 -15.54
N TYR A 553 -5.86 -14.80 -16.79
CA TYR A 553 -6.37 -15.52 -17.93
C TYR A 553 -5.55 -16.79 -18.18
N THR A 554 -6.19 -17.80 -18.77
CA THR A 554 -5.53 -19.06 -19.12
C THR A 554 -4.63 -18.88 -20.34
N SER A 555 -5.09 -18.07 -21.32
CA SER A 555 -4.31 -17.70 -22.50
C SER A 555 -4.55 -16.26 -22.94
N VAL A 556 -3.57 -15.73 -23.67
CA VAL A 556 -3.58 -14.40 -24.28
C VAL A 556 -3.23 -14.59 -25.75
N ARG A 557 -4.01 -14.00 -26.65
CA ARG A 557 -3.70 -13.92 -28.07
C ARG A 557 -3.39 -12.48 -28.43
N THR A 558 -2.23 -12.27 -29.01
CA THR A 558 -1.80 -11.00 -29.60
C THR A 558 -2.05 -11.03 -31.10
N ARG A 559 -2.41 -9.88 -31.67
CA ARG A 559 -2.45 -9.65 -33.12
C ARG A 559 -1.79 -8.32 -33.41
N GLU A 560 -0.86 -8.31 -34.35
CA GLU A 560 -0.21 -7.08 -34.79
C GLU A 560 -0.81 -6.64 -36.12
N ALA A 561 -1.04 -5.33 -36.23
CA ALA A 561 -1.44 -4.68 -37.46
C ALA A 561 -0.47 -3.52 -37.72
N ALA A 562 0.05 -3.44 -38.94
CA ALA A 562 0.72 -2.23 -39.41
C ALA A 562 -0.31 -1.10 -39.45
N GLY A 563 0.07 0.09 -38.98
CA GLY A 563 -0.70 1.30 -39.28
C GLY A 563 -0.50 1.66 -40.75
N ASN A 564 -1.54 2.21 -41.37
CA ASN A 564 -1.46 2.77 -42.71
C ASN A 564 -0.58 4.01 -42.75
#